data_AF-A0A7S4IZ96-F1
#
_entry.id   AF-A0A7S4IZ96-F1
#
_cell.length_a   1.000
_cell.length_b   1.000
_cell.length_c   1.000
_cell.angle_alpha   90.00
_cell.angle_beta   90.00
_cell.angle_gamma   90.00
#
_symmetry.space_group_name_H-M   'P 1'
#
loop_
_entity.id
_entity.type
_entity.pdbx_description
1 polymer ?
#
loop_
_entity_poly.entity_id
_entity_poly.type
_entity_poly.pdbx_seq_one_letter_code
_entity_poly.pdbx_strand_id
1 'polypeptide(L)'
;ESQLPPGSMRTPFAGHAEAGATADTSAAAGDDGVELVVHTPQPPVLCTGFEGSVAARASNLFETAGKSDVEAKGCCAGAPLLTAEDESTKVPGVFLVGPSVSHGSLSFCFVYKFRQRFGIVANAICRGLGRDTEAAVEECRQTNMYYDDLSCCEGVCGPSC
;
A
#
# COMPACT_ATOMS: atom_id res chain seq x y z
N GLU A 1 14.01 -13.51 -39.42
CA GLU A 1 12.88 -12.99 -38.63
C GLU A 1 11.60 -13.70 -39.05
N SER A 2 11.09 -14.65 -38.26
CA SER A 2 9.75 -15.20 -38.50
C SER A 2 8.74 -14.33 -37.75
N GLN A 3 7.93 -13.59 -38.49
CA GLN A 3 6.76 -12.90 -37.93
C GLN A 3 5.83 -13.97 -37.34
N LEU A 4 5.53 -13.86 -36.04
CA LEU A 4 4.52 -14.70 -35.41
C LEU A 4 3.14 -14.39 -36.04
N PRO A 5 2.32 -15.42 -36.29
CA PRO A 5 1.01 -15.23 -36.90
C PRO A 5 0.11 -14.35 -36.00
N PRO A 6 -0.82 -13.57 -36.60
CA PRO A 6 -1.73 -12.71 -35.85
C PRO A 6 -2.57 -13.57 -34.91
N GLY A 7 -2.31 -13.47 -33.61
CA GLY A 7 -2.92 -14.33 -32.60
C GLY A 7 -4.41 -14.05 -32.45
N SER A 8 -5.21 -15.12 -32.37
CA SER A 8 -6.65 -15.09 -32.06
C SER A 8 -6.95 -14.70 -30.61
N MET A 9 -6.12 -13.86 -29.98
CA MET A 9 -6.12 -13.58 -28.54
C MET A 9 -7.23 -12.61 -28.10
N ARG A 10 -8.43 -12.79 -28.65
CA ARG A 10 -9.67 -12.19 -28.14
C ARG A 10 -10.81 -13.19 -28.05
N THR A 11 -10.54 -14.50 -28.05
CA THR A 11 -11.55 -15.47 -27.64
C THR A 11 -11.39 -15.64 -26.13
N PRO A 12 -12.31 -15.09 -25.30
CA PRO A 12 -12.31 -15.35 -23.87
C PRO A 12 -12.44 -16.86 -23.65
N PHE A 13 -12.02 -17.35 -22.48
CA PHE A 13 -12.33 -18.71 -22.06
C PHE A 13 -13.80 -19.01 -22.33
N ALA A 14 -14.07 -20.14 -22.99
CA ALA A 14 -15.41 -20.61 -23.37
C ALA A 14 -16.23 -21.00 -22.13
N GLY A 15 -16.53 -20.02 -21.29
CA GLY A 15 -17.54 -20.00 -20.25
C GLY A 15 -18.44 -18.76 -20.35
N HIS A 16 -18.09 -17.79 -21.22
CA HIS A 16 -18.97 -16.68 -21.59
C HIS A 16 -19.53 -16.89 -23.00
N ALA A 17 -20.69 -17.53 -23.07
CA ALA A 17 -21.50 -17.51 -24.27
C ALA A 17 -22.09 -16.10 -24.47
N GLU A 18 -21.81 -15.48 -25.61
CA GLU A 18 -22.62 -14.36 -26.08
C GLU A 18 -23.99 -14.89 -26.52
N ALA A 19 -25.04 -14.49 -25.80
CA ALA A 19 -26.38 -14.43 -26.36
C ALA A 19 -27.10 -13.25 -25.71
N GLY A 20 -27.63 -12.37 -26.54
CA GLY A 20 -28.47 -11.28 -26.07
C GLY A 20 -29.69 -11.80 -25.28
N ALA A 21 -30.11 -10.96 -24.34
CA ALA A 21 -31.34 -11.01 -23.57
C ALA A 21 -31.44 -12.07 -22.46
N THR A 22 -31.43 -11.53 -21.23
CA THR A 22 -32.03 -12.05 -20.00
C THR A 22 -31.49 -13.37 -19.43
N ALA A 23 -30.50 -13.27 -18.54
CA ALA A 23 -30.43 -14.08 -17.31
C ALA A 23 -29.29 -13.60 -16.41
N ASP A 24 -29.60 -13.34 -15.14
CA ASP A 24 -28.65 -13.23 -14.04
C ASP A 24 -27.54 -14.29 -14.16
N THR A 25 -26.30 -13.85 -14.32
CA THR A 25 -25.12 -14.72 -14.21
C THR A 25 -24.12 -14.05 -13.29
N SER A 26 -24.44 -14.09 -12.00
CA SER A 26 -23.46 -14.09 -10.92
C SER A 26 -22.59 -15.35 -11.05
N ALA A 27 -21.59 -15.33 -11.94
CA ALA A 27 -20.54 -16.33 -11.91
C ALA A 27 -19.81 -16.17 -10.56
N ALA A 28 -20.02 -17.13 -9.68
CA ALA A 28 -19.44 -17.15 -8.35
C ALA A 28 -17.92 -16.98 -8.47
N ALA A 29 -17.38 -16.00 -7.75
CA ALA A 29 -15.97 -15.96 -7.43
C ALA A 29 -15.58 -17.36 -6.96
N GLY A 30 -14.54 -17.96 -7.55
CA GLY A 30 -14.06 -19.26 -7.11
C GLY A 30 -13.83 -19.21 -5.60
N ASP A 31 -14.41 -20.15 -4.87
CA ASP A 31 -14.22 -20.24 -3.43
C ASP A 31 -12.72 -20.26 -3.10
N ASP A 32 -12.33 -19.57 -2.01
CA ASP A 32 -10.96 -19.56 -1.53
C ASP A 32 -10.44 -21.00 -1.37
N GLY A 33 -9.35 -21.35 -2.08
CA GLY A 33 -8.71 -22.67 -2.01
C GLY A 33 -8.88 -23.58 -3.23
N VAL A 34 -9.53 -23.12 -4.30
CA VAL A 34 -9.55 -23.86 -5.58
C VAL A 34 -8.27 -23.61 -6.37
N GLU A 35 -7.47 -24.66 -6.59
CA GLU A 35 -6.28 -24.60 -7.44
C GLU A 35 -6.68 -24.63 -8.92
N LEU A 36 -6.38 -23.56 -9.65
CA LEU A 36 -6.59 -23.45 -11.09
C LEU A 36 -5.24 -23.47 -11.80
N VAL A 37 -4.99 -24.50 -12.60
CA VAL A 37 -3.80 -24.58 -13.47
C VAL A 37 -4.18 -24.11 -14.87
N VAL A 38 -3.60 -23.00 -15.31
CA VAL A 38 -3.82 -22.43 -16.64
C VAL A 38 -2.56 -22.58 -17.48
N HIS A 39 -2.70 -23.18 -18.66
CA HIS A 39 -1.63 -23.26 -19.65
C HIS A 39 -1.83 -22.19 -20.72
N THR A 40 -0.81 -21.36 -20.94
CA THR A 40 -0.80 -20.33 -21.98
C THR A 40 0.57 -20.35 -22.69
N PRO A 41 0.61 -20.10 -24.01
CA PRO A 41 1.88 -19.96 -24.74
C PRO A 41 2.72 -18.75 -24.29
N GLN A 42 2.10 -17.73 -23.71
CA GLN A 42 2.76 -16.50 -23.28
C GLN A 42 3.14 -16.56 -21.80
N PRO A 43 4.31 -16.02 -21.41
CA PRO A 43 4.65 -15.92 -19.99
C PRO A 43 3.63 -15.04 -19.24
N PRO A 44 3.22 -15.42 -18.02
CA PRO A 44 2.28 -14.64 -17.24
C PRO A 44 2.89 -13.30 -16.81
N VAL A 45 2.04 -12.28 -16.72
CA VAL A 45 2.42 -10.98 -16.12
C VAL A 45 2.05 -11.04 -14.63
N LEU A 46 3.05 -10.95 -13.76
CA LEU A 46 2.87 -10.96 -12.31
C LEU A 46 2.72 -9.53 -11.79
N CYS A 47 1.52 -9.18 -11.36
CA CYS A 47 1.19 -7.88 -10.76
C CYS A 47 1.01 -7.97 -9.24
N THR A 48 1.89 -8.72 -8.55
CA THR A 48 1.77 -9.04 -7.12
C THR A 48 2.37 -7.99 -6.17
N GLY A 49 2.80 -6.84 -6.70
CA GLY A 49 3.39 -5.76 -5.90
C GLY A 49 4.85 -6.00 -5.51
N PHE A 50 5.26 -5.41 -4.37
CA PHE A 50 6.64 -5.42 -3.88
C PHE A 50 6.68 -5.73 -2.38
N GLU A 51 7.76 -6.37 -1.92
CA GLU A 51 8.01 -6.67 -0.50
C GLU A 51 8.26 -5.40 0.36
N GLY A 52 8.81 -4.35 -0.24
CA GLY A 52 9.14 -3.11 0.46
C GLY A 52 10.51 -3.13 1.16
N SER A 53 11.10 -1.94 1.34
CA SER A 53 12.46 -1.79 1.86
C SER A 53 12.61 -2.21 3.32
N VAL A 54 11.57 -2.01 4.13
CA VAL A 54 11.62 -2.36 5.56
C VAL A 54 11.71 -3.87 5.73
N ALA A 55 10.81 -4.64 5.14
CA ALA A 55 10.85 -6.10 5.21
C ALA A 55 12.17 -6.66 4.64
N ALA A 56 12.60 -6.18 3.47
CA ALA A 56 13.76 -6.72 2.78
C ALA A 56 15.12 -6.38 3.43
N ARG A 57 15.25 -5.22 4.09
CA ARG A 57 16.59 -4.67 4.48
C ARG A 57 16.67 -4.09 5.88
N ALA A 58 15.56 -3.69 6.49
CA ALA A 58 15.54 -2.97 7.77
C ALA A 58 14.62 -3.62 8.80
N SER A 59 14.28 -4.90 8.64
CA SER A 59 13.36 -5.63 9.52
C SER A 59 13.86 -5.70 10.96
N ASN A 60 15.17 -5.62 11.18
CA ASN A 60 15.75 -5.55 12.51
C ASN A 60 15.49 -4.20 13.22
N LEU A 61 15.15 -3.14 12.49
CA LEU A 61 14.93 -1.78 13.01
C LEU A 61 13.47 -1.45 13.32
N PHE A 62 12.52 -2.26 12.87
CA PHE A 62 11.09 -2.01 13.02
C PHE A 62 10.38 -3.23 13.61
N GLU A 63 9.35 -3.00 14.42
CA GLU A 63 8.31 -3.99 14.67
C GLU A 63 7.28 -3.90 13.54
N THR A 64 6.67 -5.03 13.18
CA THR A 64 5.70 -5.11 12.08
C THR A 64 4.37 -5.65 12.61
N ALA A 65 3.26 -5.13 12.09
CA ALA A 65 1.93 -5.61 12.42
C ALA A 65 1.80 -7.12 12.11
N GLY A 66 1.38 -7.90 13.09
CA GLY A 66 1.13 -9.32 12.97
C GLY A 66 -0.24 -9.62 12.35
N LYS A 67 -0.51 -10.91 12.10
CA LYS A 67 -1.81 -11.38 11.55
C LYS A 67 -2.99 -11.19 12.51
N SER A 68 -2.73 -10.95 13.79
CA SER A 68 -3.73 -10.70 14.83
C SER A 68 -4.14 -9.24 14.94
N ASP A 69 -3.41 -8.32 14.29
CA ASP A 69 -3.69 -6.89 14.39
C ASP A 69 -4.90 -6.55 13.53
N VAL A 70 -6.04 -6.39 14.19
CA VAL A 70 -7.37 -6.24 13.58
C VAL A 70 -7.45 -5.01 12.64
N GLU A 71 -6.58 -4.03 12.86
CA GLU A 71 -6.52 -2.78 12.10
C GLU A 71 -5.62 -2.86 10.86
N ALA A 72 -4.64 -3.77 10.83
CA ALA A 72 -3.68 -3.95 9.74
C ALA A 72 -4.20 -4.98 8.72
N LYS A 73 -5.25 -4.61 7.99
CA LYS A 73 -5.85 -5.44 6.93
C LYS A 73 -5.42 -5.01 5.54
N GLY A 74 -5.53 -5.92 4.56
CA GLY A 74 -5.18 -5.64 3.16
C GLY A 74 -3.70 -5.31 3.00
N CYS A 75 -3.38 -4.22 2.28
CA CYS A 75 -2.00 -3.79 2.02
C CYS A 75 -1.23 -3.32 3.26
N CYS A 76 -1.90 -3.10 4.40
CA CYS A 76 -1.26 -2.74 5.66
C CYS A 76 -0.82 -3.97 6.49
N ALA A 77 -1.19 -5.19 6.07
CA ALA A 77 -0.76 -6.41 6.77
C ALA A 77 0.76 -6.56 6.70
N GLY A 78 1.42 -6.70 7.86
CA GLY A 78 2.89 -6.75 7.92
C GLY A 78 3.58 -5.40 7.82
N ALA A 79 2.84 -4.29 7.85
CA ALA A 79 3.43 -2.96 7.77
C ALA A 79 4.19 -2.58 9.06
N PRO A 80 5.19 -1.70 8.99
CA PRO A 80 5.96 -1.25 10.15
C PRO A 80 5.07 -0.51 11.16
N LEU A 81 5.21 -0.83 12.44
CA LEU A 81 4.55 -0.13 13.54
C LEU A 81 5.33 1.13 13.87
N LEU A 82 4.68 2.27 13.70
CA LEU A 82 5.27 3.60 13.86
C LEU A 82 4.58 4.40 14.94
N THR A 83 5.29 5.34 15.54
CA THR A 83 4.70 6.40 16.37
C THR A 83 3.95 7.40 15.50
N ALA A 84 3.17 8.30 16.11
CA ALA A 84 2.48 9.39 15.40
C ALA A 84 3.43 10.33 14.63
N GLU A 85 4.75 10.27 14.87
CA GLU A 85 5.77 11.07 14.18
C GLU A 85 6.57 10.25 13.13
N ASP A 86 6.07 9.06 12.76
CA ASP A 86 6.71 8.09 11.85
C ASP A 86 8.04 7.51 12.37
N GLU A 87 8.22 7.51 13.68
CA GLU A 87 9.38 6.89 14.35
C GLU A 87 9.14 5.40 14.55
N SER A 88 10.20 4.60 14.48
CA SER A 88 10.18 3.18 14.86
C SER A 88 9.77 3.04 16.33
N THR A 89 8.78 2.18 16.57
CA THR A 89 8.40 1.75 17.93
C THR A 89 9.45 0.87 18.60
N LYS A 90 10.39 0.31 17.83
CA LYS A 90 11.43 -0.61 18.30
C LYS A 90 12.76 0.09 18.60
N VAL A 91 13.15 1.04 17.76
CA VAL A 91 14.46 1.70 17.81
C VAL A 91 14.28 3.22 17.79
N PRO A 92 14.44 3.90 18.95
CA PRO A 92 14.36 5.36 19.01
C PRO A 92 15.38 6.05 18.09
N GLY A 93 14.98 7.16 17.48
CA GLY A 93 15.78 7.95 16.54
C GLY A 93 15.80 7.41 15.12
N VAL A 94 15.10 6.31 14.82
CA VAL A 94 14.92 5.77 13.47
C VAL A 94 13.54 6.13 12.95
N PHE A 95 13.49 6.81 11.81
CA PHE A 95 12.25 7.27 11.20
C PHE A 95 12.02 6.60 9.85
N LEU A 96 10.75 6.39 9.49
CA LEU A 96 10.35 5.87 8.18
C LEU A 96 9.68 6.96 7.35
N VAL A 97 10.04 7.06 6.08
CA VAL A 97 9.41 7.96 5.11
C VAL A 97 9.10 7.20 3.81
N GLY A 98 8.07 7.66 3.10
CA GLY A 98 7.72 7.12 1.78
C GLY A 98 6.49 6.20 1.79
N PRO A 99 6.28 5.40 0.72
CA PRO A 99 5.04 4.68 0.49
C PRO A 99 4.78 3.52 1.47
N SER A 100 5.79 3.12 2.25
CA SER A 100 5.67 2.08 3.28
C SER A 100 5.18 2.60 4.63
N VAL A 101 4.94 3.91 4.77
CA VAL A 101 4.34 4.50 5.98
C VAL A 101 2.86 4.12 6.04
N SER A 102 2.44 3.62 7.19
CA SER A 102 1.05 3.26 7.47
C SER A 102 0.69 3.56 8.93
N HIS A 103 -0.55 3.95 9.17
CA HIS A 103 -1.12 4.22 10.50
C HIS A 103 -2.48 3.54 10.62
N GLY A 104 -2.56 2.40 11.30
CA GLY A 104 -3.77 1.58 11.35
C GLY A 104 -4.22 1.17 9.94
N SER A 105 -5.42 1.61 9.55
CA SER A 105 -5.98 1.39 8.20
C SER A 105 -5.52 2.42 7.15
N LEU A 106 -4.78 3.46 7.54
CA LEU A 106 -4.28 4.49 6.64
C LEU A 106 -2.98 4.03 5.95
N SER A 107 -3.03 3.90 4.63
CA SER A 107 -1.84 3.70 3.80
C SER A 107 -1.44 4.97 3.06
N PHE A 108 -0.14 5.31 3.12
CA PHE A 108 0.44 6.46 2.44
C PHE A 108 1.10 6.08 1.11
N CYS A 109 0.61 5.06 0.41
CA CYS A 109 1.22 4.54 -0.83
C CYS A 109 1.29 5.52 -2.02
N PHE A 110 0.56 6.65 -1.97
CA PHE A 110 0.60 7.69 -3.00
C PHE A 110 1.54 8.84 -2.63
N VAL A 111 2.27 9.34 -3.63
CA VAL A 111 3.23 10.45 -3.49
C VAL A 111 2.62 11.67 -2.79
N TYR A 112 1.41 12.06 -3.18
CA TYR A 112 0.76 13.22 -2.58
C TYR A 112 0.35 13.01 -1.12
N LYS A 113 0.26 11.76 -0.64
CA LYS A 113 -0.02 11.41 0.76
C LYS A 113 1.26 11.37 1.57
N PHE A 114 2.21 10.48 1.24
CA PHE A 114 3.42 10.31 2.09
C PHE A 114 4.26 11.58 2.15
N ARG A 115 4.24 12.42 1.11
CA ARG A 115 5.02 13.68 1.12
C ARG A 115 4.56 14.65 2.20
N GLN A 116 3.31 14.56 2.65
CA GLN A 116 2.75 15.40 3.71
C GLN A 116 3.30 15.03 5.09
N ARG A 117 3.99 13.89 5.19
CA ARG A 117 4.62 13.39 6.41
C ARG A 117 6.09 13.79 6.54
N PHE A 118 6.73 14.30 5.48
CA PHE A 118 8.13 14.74 5.55
C PHE A 118 8.36 15.85 6.59
N GLY A 119 7.43 16.80 6.67
CA GLY A 119 7.48 17.88 7.68
C GLY A 119 7.36 17.36 9.11
N ILE A 120 6.61 16.26 9.32
CA ILE A 120 6.42 15.62 10.63
C ILE A 120 7.76 15.07 11.14
N VAL A 121 8.42 14.25 10.32
CA VAL A 121 9.72 13.64 10.65
C VAL A 121 10.79 14.71 10.85
N ALA A 122 10.85 15.70 9.96
CA ALA A 122 11.81 16.81 10.08
C ALA A 122 11.61 17.59 11.39
N ASN A 123 10.36 17.86 11.76
CA ASN A 123 10.03 18.53 13.02
C ASN A 123 10.46 17.71 14.25
N ALA A 124 10.16 16.41 14.26
CA ALA A 124 10.54 15.51 15.36
C ALA A 124 12.07 15.48 15.58
N ILE A 125 12.84 15.34 14.49
CA ILE A 125 14.31 15.37 14.54
C ILE A 125 14.82 16.71 15.08
N CYS A 126 14.36 17.84 14.54
CA CYS A 126 14.80 19.17 14.95
C CYS A 126 14.46 19.48 16.41
N ARG A 127 13.26 19.11 16.88
CA ARG A 127 12.87 19.22 18.29
C ARG A 127 13.77 18.37 19.19
N GLY A 128 14.11 17.15 18.79
CA GLY A 128 15.07 16.29 19.50
C GLY A 128 16.48 16.91 19.59
N LEU A 129 16.84 17.76 18.64
CA LEU A 129 18.09 18.54 18.63
C LEU A 129 17.98 19.91 19.33
N GLY A 130 16.84 20.23 19.95
CA GLY A 130 16.60 21.51 20.62
C GLY A 130 16.50 22.70 19.66
N ARG A 131 16.04 22.48 18.42
CA ARG A 131 15.82 23.53 17.42
C ARG A 131 14.35 23.91 17.36
N ASP A 132 14.09 25.21 17.22
CA ASP A 132 12.76 25.73 16.93
C ASP A 132 12.43 25.54 15.44
N THR A 133 11.19 25.16 15.17
CA THR A 133 10.67 24.75 13.88
C THR A 133 9.31 25.38 13.56
N GLU A 134 8.74 26.19 14.46
CA GLU A 134 7.36 26.69 14.35
C GLU A 134 7.07 27.35 12.99
N ALA A 135 7.95 28.24 12.55
CA ALA A 135 7.80 28.92 11.26
C ALA A 135 7.79 27.96 10.05
N ALA A 136 8.68 26.95 10.05
CA ALA A 136 8.75 25.97 8.96
C ALA A 136 7.53 25.02 8.97
N VAL A 137 7.04 24.68 10.16
CA VAL A 137 5.85 23.85 10.39
C VAL A 137 4.59 24.55 9.88
N GLU A 138 4.48 25.86 10.05
CA GLU A 138 3.38 26.67 9.50
C GLU A 138 3.44 26.81 7.98
N GLU A 139 4.63 27.00 7.39
CA GLU A 139 4.80 27.01 5.93
C GLU A 139 4.39 25.67 5.30
N CYS A 140 4.74 24.55 5.95
CA CYS A 140 4.32 23.23 5.50
C CYS A 140 2.80 23.05 5.57
N ARG A 141 2.11 23.63 6.57
CA ARG A 141 0.62 23.62 6.64
C ARG A 141 0.00 24.38 5.49
N GLN A 142 0.50 25.57 5.20
CA GLN A 142 -0.01 26.42 4.12
C GLN A 142 0.10 25.76 2.73
N THR A 143 1.05 24.84 2.57
CA THR A 143 1.30 24.12 1.32
C THR A 143 0.70 22.70 1.29
N ASN A 144 -0.11 22.32 2.28
CA ASN A 144 -0.65 20.95 2.46
C ASN A 144 0.44 19.86 2.51
N MET A 145 1.58 20.19 3.12
CA MET A 145 2.77 19.34 3.27
C MET A 145 3.05 18.95 4.74
N TYR A 146 2.10 19.19 5.64
CA TYR A 146 2.15 18.78 7.03
C TYR A 146 0.83 18.14 7.44
N TYR A 147 0.81 16.81 7.53
CA TYR A 147 -0.38 16.05 7.88
C TYR A 147 -0.15 15.29 9.20
N ASP A 148 -0.60 15.89 10.30
CA ASP A 148 -0.48 15.38 11.67
C ASP A 148 -1.79 14.84 12.27
N ASP A 149 -2.93 15.24 11.72
CA ASP A 149 -4.24 14.72 12.13
C ASP A 149 -4.60 13.42 11.39
N LEU A 150 -4.34 12.29 12.04
CA LEU A 150 -4.67 10.95 11.55
C LEU A 150 -6.12 10.54 11.82
N SER A 151 -6.92 11.38 12.51
CA SER A 151 -8.31 11.05 12.86
C SER A 151 -9.30 11.30 11.71
N CYS A 152 -8.94 12.16 10.76
CA CYS A 152 -9.87 12.73 9.78
C CYS A 152 -10.06 11.89 8.51
N CYS A 153 -9.57 10.65 8.46
CA CYS A 153 -9.66 9.82 7.27
C CYS A 153 -10.12 8.40 7.61
N GLU A 154 -11.43 8.22 7.76
CA GLU A 154 -12.13 6.99 7.38
C GLU A 154 -12.12 6.81 5.83
N GLY A 155 -11.01 7.17 5.19
CA GLY A 155 -10.75 7.06 3.76
C GLY A 155 -10.22 5.68 3.45
N VAL A 156 -11.11 4.70 3.65
CA VAL A 156 -11.00 3.28 3.35
C VAL A 156 -10.12 3.05 2.12
N CYS A 157 -8.89 2.57 2.32
CA CYS A 157 -8.30 1.67 1.33
C CYS A 157 -9.34 0.57 1.12
N GLY A 158 -9.84 0.44 -0.12
CA GLY A 158 -10.89 -0.53 -0.44
C GLY A 158 -10.52 -1.93 0.05
N PRO A 159 -11.52 -2.81 0.29
CA PRO A 159 -11.28 -4.17 0.78
C PRO A 159 -10.32 -5.00 -0.11
N SER A 160 -10.08 -4.54 -1.34
CA SER A 160 -9.13 -5.09 -2.28
C SER A 160 -8.05 -4.05 -2.60
N CYS A 161 -6.80 -4.37 -2.25
CA CYS A 161 -5.60 -3.79 -2.84
C CYS A 161 -5.00 -4.81 -3.81
#